data_AF-A0A0C1GX29-F1
#
_entry.id   AF-A0A0C1GX29-F1
#
_cell.length_a   1.000
_cell.length_b   1.000
_cell.length_c   1.000
_cell.angle_alpha   90.00
_cell.angle_beta   90.00
_cell.angle_gamma   90.00
#
_symmetry.space_group_name_H-M   'P 1'
#
loop_
_entity.id
_entity.type
_entity.pdbx_description
1 polymer ?
#
loop_
_entity_poly.entity_id
_entity_poly.type
_entity_poly.pdbx_seq_one_letter_code
_entity_poly.pdbx_strand_id
1 'polypeptide(L)'
;MIDMFGFSRRSKAMPALEGHLKWWVIESERFNLASKTSFRVFEAVVAQSQEMAIENLRVSDEKLDESLMAAAIQAGKIEDEFDWEPVSTLVRHMSVSSVTTQAEVAERDEVLLDMLRDHEFYLDDFRDDPQMSVGGGVYDLPKT
;
A
#
# COMPACT_ATOMS: atom_id res chain seq x y z
N MET A 1 -29.62 37.68 8.84
CA MET A 1 -29.59 36.86 10.07
C MET A 1 -29.24 35.45 9.61
N ILE A 2 -27.96 35.08 9.55
CA ILE A 2 -27.18 34.41 10.63
C ILE A 2 -27.80 33.02 10.88
N ASP A 3 -27.15 31.87 10.73
CA ASP A 3 -25.80 31.47 10.32
C ASP A 3 -25.78 29.92 10.21
N MET A 4 -24.67 29.36 9.70
CA MET A 4 -24.12 28.04 10.08
C MET A 4 -24.86 26.75 9.69
N PHE A 5 -24.58 26.27 8.48
CA PHE A 5 -24.20 24.85 8.32
C PHE A 5 -22.84 24.76 7.62
N GLY A 6 -21.82 25.34 8.26
CA GLY A 6 -20.45 24.93 8.04
C GLY A 6 -20.26 23.53 8.60
N PHE A 7 -20.63 22.50 7.83
CA PHE A 7 -20.07 21.17 8.03
C PHE A 7 -18.59 21.24 7.66
N SER A 8 -17.77 21.76 8.56
CA SER A 8 -16.39 21.31 8.63
C SER A 8 -16.50 19.83 9.01
N ARG A 9 -16.58 18.94 8.01
CA ARG A 9 -16.19 17.54 8.16
C ARG A 9 -14.75 17.60 8.66
N ARG A 10 -14.56 17.60 9.98
CA ARG A 10 -13.23 17.41 10.55
C ARG A 10 -12.79 16.03 10.07
N SER A 11 -11.97 16.01 9.04
CA SER A 11 -11.28 14.81 8.59
C SER A 11 -10.60 14.20 9.82
N LYS A 12 -10.92 12.95 10.16
CA LYS A 12 -10.32 12.26 11.30
C LYS A 12 -8.82 12.16 11.02
N ALA A 13 -7.98 12.56 11.97
CA ALA A 13 -6.54 12.43 11.83
C ALA A 13 -6.16 10.94 11.66
N MET A 14 -5.08 10.68 10.93
CA MET A 14 -4.47 9.36 10.93
C MET A 14 -3.99 9.02 12.35
N PRO A 15 -3.97 7.73 12.74
CA PRO A 15 -3.44 7.35 14.04
C PRO A 15 -2.00 7.85 14.22
N ALA A 16 -1.67 8.28 15.44
CA ALA A 16 -0.34 8.76 15.75
C ALA A 16 0.67 7.60 15.65
N LEU A 17 1.82 7.89 15.03
CA LEU A 17 2.95 6.98 14.93
C LEU A 17 4.02 7.40 15.94
N GLU A 18 4.85 6.45 16.36
CA GLU A 18 5.93 6.72 17.30
C GLU A 18 7.12 7.45 16.65
N GLY A 19 7.79 8.29 17.43
CA GLY A 19 8.99 9.00 17.01
C GLY A 19 8.78 9.96 15.84
N HIS A 20 9.55 9.79 14.77
CA HIS A 20 9.53 10.64 13.58
C HIS A 20 8.83 9.99 12.37
N LEU A 21 8.09 8.91 12.60
CA LEU A 21 7.39 8.18 11.55
C LEU A 21 6.20 8.99 11.02
N LYS A 22 5.94 8.84 9.73
CA LYS A 22 4.82 9.43 9.02
C LYS A 22 4.11 8.34 8.21
N TRP A 23 2.82 8.56 7.99
CA TRP A 23 2.06 7.80 7.01
C TRP A 23 2.39 8.27 5.61
N TRP A 24 2.61 7.31 4.71
CA TRP A 24 2.80 7.52 3.30
C TRP A 24 1.80 6.66 2.53
N VAL A 25 1.21 7.24 1.49
CA VAL A 25 0.45 6.50 0.47
C VAL A 25 1.28 6.52 -0.80
N ILE A 26 1.60 5.34 -1.30
CA ILE A 26 2.33 5.13 -2.53
C ILE A 26 1.37 4.54 -3.56
N GLU A 27 1.32 5.18 -4.72
CA GLU A 27 0.62 4.68 -5.88
C GLU A 27 1.64 4.14 -6.88
N SER A 28 1.47 2.89 -7.26
CA SER A 28 2.40 2.20 -8.17
C SER A 28 1.66 1.68 -9.40
N GLU A 29 2.29 1.85 -10.56
CA GLU A 29 1.93 1.11 -11.76
C GLU A 29 2.69 -0.21 -11.74
N ARG A 30 1.96 -1.32 -11.82
CA ARG A 30 2.51 -2.68 -11.91
C ARG A 30 2.08 -3.34 -13.20
N PHE A 31 2.89 -4.26 -13.70
CA PHE A 31 2.62 -5.05 -14.89
C PHE A 31 2.45 -6.52 -14.51
N ASN A 32 1.28 -7.09 -14.80
CA ASN A 32 1.01 -8.51 -14.57
C ASN A 32 1.70 -9.35 -15.66
N LEU A 33 2.58 -10.26 -15.25
CA LEU A 33 3.37 -11.06 -16.19
C LEU A 33 2.53 -12.12 -16.91
N ALA A 34 1.45 -12.61 -16.30
CA ALA A 34 0.59 -13.64 -16.89
C ALA A 34 -0.44 -13.06 -17.88
N SER A 35 -1.18 -12.02 -17.48
CA SER A 35 -2.20 -11.40 -18.33
C SER A 35 -1.63 -10.39 -19.34
N LYS A 36 -0.36 -9.98 -19.17
CA LYS A 36 0.29 -8.93 -19.97
C LYS A 36 -0.46 -7.58 -19.92
N THR A 37 -1.00 -7.24 -18.75
CA THR A 37 -1.74 -5.99 -18.51
C THR A 37 -1.12 -5.19 -17.38
N SER A 38 -1.14 -3.87 -17.51
CA SER A 38 -0.75 -2.96 -16.43
C SER A 38 -1.95 -2.58 -15.56
N PHE A 39 -1.70 -2.40 -14.27
CA PHE A 39 -2.68 -2.02 -13.26
C PHE A 39 -2.05 -1.05 -12.25
N ARG A 40 -2.89 -0.33 -11.51
CA ARG A 40 -2.51 0.59 -10.44
C ARG A 40 -2.84 -0.03 -9.09
N VAL A 41 -1.95 0.15 -8.14
CA VAL A 41 -2.15 -0.22 -6.73
C VAL A 41 -1.85 0.96 -5.82
N PHE A 42 -2.56 1.03 -4.71
CA PHE A 42 -2.31 1.99 -3.64
C PHE A 42 -1.91 1.24 -2.38
N GLU A 43 -0.85 1.72 -1.73
CA GLU A 43 -0.27 1.04 -0.59
C GLU A 43 0.09 2.05 0.49
N ALA A 44 -0.24 1.74 1.74
CA ALA A 44 0.16 2.54 2.89
C ALA A 44 1.41 1.95 3.54
N VAL A 45 2.37 2.83 3.84
CA VAL A 45 3.61 2.49 4.56
C VAL A 45 3.90 3.54 5.62
N VAL A 46 4.68 3.15 6.64
CA VAL A 46 5.19 4.08 7.65
C VAL A 46 6.69 4.28 7.47
N ALA A 47 7.13 5.53 7.46
CA ALA A 47 8.54 5.86 7.31
C ALA A 47 8.84 7.30 7.73
N GLN A 48 10.10 7.58 8.06
CA GLN A 48 10.55 8.93 8.43
C GLN A 48 10.68 9.86 7.21
N SER A 49 11.07 9.29 6.05
CA SER A 49 11.27 10.00 4.79
C SER A 49 10.60 9.28 3.63
N GLN A 50 10.52 9.97 2.49
CA GLN A 50 9.97 9.42 1.25
C GLN A 50 10.81 8.26 0.72
N GLU A 51 12.14 8.39 0.79
CA GLU A 51 13.09 7.38 0.33
C GLU A 51 12.96 6.10 1.15
N MET A 52 12.82 6.23 2.47
CA MET A 52 12.55 5.09 3.35
C MET A 52 11.17 4.48 3.08
N ALA A 53 10.16 5.27 2.75
CA ALA A 53 8.83 4.75 2.41
C ALA A 53 8.88 3.85 1.17
N ILE A 54 9.61 4.28 0.14
CA ILE A 54 9.82 3.51 -1.09
C ILE A 54 10.61 2.24 -0.79
N GLU A 55 11.66 2.34 0.02
CA GLU A 55 12.48 1.18 0.38
C GLU A 55 11.71 0.16 1.23
N ASN A 56 10.91 0.61 2.20
CA ASN A 56 10.04 -0.27 2.98
C ASN A 56 9.04 -0.98 2.07
N LEU A 57 8.42 -0.26 1.12
CA LEU A 57 7.53 -0.88 0.15
C LEU A 57 8.24 -1.95 -0.68
N ARG A 58 9.45 -1.66 -1.17
CA ARG A 58 10.26 -2.62 -1.94
C ARG A 58 10.54 -3.89 -1.14
N VAL A 59 10.91 -3.76 0.14
CA VAL A 59 11.16 -4.90 1.03
C VAL A 59 9.87 -5.69 1.32
N SER A 60 8.74 -5.00 1.49
CA SER A 60 7.43 -5.63 1.66
C SER A 60 7.06 -6.48 0.44
N ASP A 61 7.30 -5.95 -0.77
CA ASP A 61 7.08 -6.68 -2.04
C ASP A 61 7.95 -7.93 -2.14
N GLU A 62 9.24 -7.83 -1.78
CA GLU A 62 10.16 -8.98 -1.79
C GLU A 62 9.68 -10.08 -0.82
N LYS A 63 9.27 -9.70 0.40
CA LYS A 63 8.69 -10.64 1.37
C LYS A 63 7.41 -11.30 0.86
N LEU A 64 6.56 -10.55 0.16
CA LEU A 64 5.33 -11.08 -0.42
C LEU A 64 5.64 -12.07 -1.54
N ASP A 65 6.56 -11.75 -2.44
CA ASP A 65 6.97 -12.63 -3.53
C ASP A 65 7.60 -13.93 -3.01
N GLU A 66 8.47 -13.85 -2.01
CA GLU A 66 9.04 -15.02 -1.32
C GLU A 66 7.93 -15.90 -0.70
N SER A 67 6.94 -15.28 -0.05
CA SER A 67 5.82 -15.99 0.56
C SER A 67 4.92 -16.68 -0.48
N LEU A 68 4.64 -16.00 -1.59
CA LEU A 68 3.85 -16.55 -2.70
C LEU A 68 4.58 -17.71 -3.39
N MET A 69 5.89 -17.56 -3.60
CA MET A 69 6.75 -18.62 -4.14
C MET A 69 6.72 -19.85 -3.23
N ALA A 70 7.00 -19.67 -1.94
CA ALA A 70 7.00 -20.78 -0.98
C ALA A 70 5.65 -21.51 -0.94
N ALA A 71 4.55 -20.77 -0.98
CA ALA A 71 3.20 -21.34 -1.05
C ALA A 71 2.97 -22.11 -2.35
N ALA A 72 3.48 -21.64 -3.49
CA ALA A 72 3.37 -22.32 -4.77
C ALA A 72 4.17 -23.64 -4.82
N ILE A 73 5.38 -23.65 -4.26
CA ILE A 73 6.19 -24.86 -4.09
C ILE A 73 5.44 -25.88 -3.22
N GLN A 74 4.93 -25.44 -2.06
CA GLN A 74 4.17 -26.32 -1.15
C GLN A 74 2.90 -26.89 -1.80
N ALA A 75 2.26 -26.12 -2.68
CA ALA A 75 1.09 -26.55 -3.43
C ALA A 75 1.43 -27.45 -4.64
N GLY A 76 2.71 -27.70 -4.93
CA GLY A 76 3.17 -28.47 -6.09
C GLY A 76 2.87 -27.78 -7.42
N LYS A 77 2.71 -26.45 -7.43
CA LYS A 77 2.47 -25.67 -8.66
C LYS A 77 3.75 -25.38 -9.43
N ILE A 78 4.89 -25.43 -8.74
CA ILE A 78 6.24 -25.33 -9.30
C ILE A 78 7.10 -26.44 -8.69
N GLU A 79 8.03 -26.99 -9.49
CA GLU A 79 8.89 -28.11 -9.07
C GLU A 79 10.14 -27.62 -8.33
N ASP A 80 10.67 -26.45 -8.73
CA ASP A 80 11.77 -25.78 -8.05
C ASP A 80 11.62 -24.24 -8.03
N GLU A 81 12.52 -23.57 -7.31
CA GLU A 81 12.59 -22.11 -7.20
C GLU A 81 13.05 -21.43 -8.50
N PHE A 82 13.86 -22.09 -9.33
CA PHE A 82 14.33 -21.53 -10.60
C PHE A 82 13.22 -21.45 -11.65
N ASP A 83 12.16 -22.24 -11.51
CA ASP A 83 10.95 -22.19 -12.32
C ASP A 83 10.01 -21.04 -11.94
N TRP A 84 10.29 -20.30 -10.87
CA TRP A 84 9.41 -19.25 -10.37
C TRP A 84 9.58 -17.93 -11.12
N GLU A 85 8.45 -17.31 -11.46
CA GLU A 85 8.36 -15.91 -11.88
C GLU A 85 7.35 -15.18 -10.98
N PRO A 86 7.65 -13.95 -10.51
CA PRO A 86 6.70 -13.17 -9.71
C PRO A 86 5.44 -12.84 -10.52
N VAL A 87 4.29 -12.71 -9.85
CA VAL A 87 3.00 -12.49 -10.52
C VAL A 87 2.97 -11.14 -11.26
N SER A 88 3.64 -10.14 -10.71
CA SER A 88 3.70 -8.80 -11.28
C SER A 88 5.07 -8.17 -11.03
N THR A 89 5.40 -7.15 -11.82
CA THR A 89 6.60 -6.32 -11.60
C THR A 89 6.22 -4.85 -11.51
N LEU A 90 6.97 -4.10 -10.70
CA LEU A 90 6.85 -2.65 -10.61
C LEU A 90 7.31 -2.00 -11.94
N VAL A 91 6.45 -1.19 -12.54
CA VAL A 91 6.81 -0.35 -13.70
C VAL A 91 7.36 0.98 -13.21
N ARG A 92 6.63 1.65 -12.32
CA ARG A 92 7.03 2.93 -11.70
C ARG A 92 6.12 3.30 -10.53
N HIS A 93 6.62 4.16 -9.65
CA HIS A 93 5.77 4.89 -8.71
C HIS A 93 5.13 6.09 -9.42
N MET A 94 3.80 6.14 -9.43
CA MET A 94 3.02 7.22 -10.03
C MET A 94 2.90 8.41 -9.09
N SER A 95 2.69 8.16 -7.80
CA SER A 95 2.67 9.18 -6.76
C SER A 95 3.18 8.63 -5.44
N VAL A 96 3.83 9.49 -4.65
CA VAL A 96 4.24 9.20 -3.27
C VAL A 96 3.88 10.41 -2.44
N SER A 97 3.07 10.22 -1.41
CA SER A 97 2.54 11.33 -0.61
C SER A 97 2.51 11.01 0.86
N SER A 98 2.99 11.94 1.68
CA SER A 98 2.73 11.88 3.12
C SER A 98 1.29 12.33 3.39
N VAL A 99 0.61 11.61 4.27
CA VAL A 99 -0.78 11.88 4.68
C VAL A 99 -0.85 12.03 6.19
N THR A 100 -1.76 12.88 6.64
CA THR A 100 -1.99 13.20 8.06
C THR A 100 -3.44 12.97 8.47
N THR A 101 -4.36 12.86 7.50
CA THR A 101 -5.78 12.67 7.77
C THR A 101 -6.40 11.56 6.90
N GLN A 102 -7.48 10.97 7.39
CA GLN A 102 -8.23 9.93 6.69
C GLN A 102 -8.80 10.42 5.36
N ALA A 103 -9.22 11.69 5.26
CA ALA A 103 -9.70 12.24 3.98
C ALA A 103 -8.60 12.27 2.92
N GLU A 104 -7.34 12.56 3.29
CA GLU A 104 -6.22 12.55 2.34
C GLU A 104 -5.93 11.13 1.82
N VAL A 105 -6.19 10.10 2.63
CA VAL A 105 -6.13 8.70 2.19
C VAL A 105 -7.29 8.41 1.25
N ALA A 106 -8.54 8.71 1.63
CA ALA A 106 -9.72 8.48 0.81
C ALA A 106 -9.68 9.19 -0.56
N GLU A 107 -9.13 10.41 -0.61
CA GLU A 107 -8.94 11.15 -1.86
C GLU A 107 -8.00 10.43 -2.84
N ARG A 108 -7.11 9.58 -2.32
CA ARG A 108 -6.21 8.74 -3.13
C ARG A 108 -6.84 7.39 -3.42
N ASP A 109 -7.30 6.72 -2.38
CA ASP A 109 -7.93 5.41 -2.45
C ASP A 109 -8.89 5.17 -1.26
N GLU A 110 -10.19 5.07 -1.54
CA GLU A 110 -11.20 4.78 -0.52
C GLU A 110 -11.05 3.36 0.05
N VAL A 111 -10.65 2.39 -0.80
CA VAL A 111 -10.46 0.99 -0.39
C VAL A 111 -9.30 0.86 0.61
N LEU A 112 -8.18 1.54 0.37
CA LEU A 112 -7.06 1.61 1.31
C LEU A 112 -7.49 2.19 2.66
N LEU A 113 -8.30 3.26 2.66
CA LEU A 113 -8.81 3.81 3.91
C LEU A 113 -9.67 2.79 4.66
N ASP A 114 -10.56 2.09 3.98
CA ASP A 114 -11.42 1.08 4.60
C ASP A 114 -10.58 -0.05 5.20
N MET A 115 -9.57 -0.55 4.47
CA MET A 115 -8.64 -1.56 5.01
C MET A 115 -7.92 -1.06 6.26
N LEU A 116 -7.34 0.16 6.22
CA LEU A 116 -6.67 0.76 7.37
C LEU A 116 -7.60 1.00 8.57
N ARG A 117 -8.90 1.18 8.35
CA ARG A 117 -9.89 1.39 9.43
C ARG A 117 -10.36 0.10 10.04
N ASP A 118 -10.56 -0.92 9.21
CA ASP A 118 -11.10 -2.19 9.66
C ASP A 118 -10.12 -2.90 10.60
N HIS A 119 -8.83 -2.55 10.56
CA HIS A 119 -7.78 -3.24 11.30
C HIS A 119 -6.94 -2.24 12.12
N GLU A 120 -7.39 -1.94 13.35
CA GLU A 120 -6.55 -1.25 14.36
C GLU A 120 -5.22 -1.98 14.61
N PHE A 121 -5.16 -3.27 14.28
CA PHE A 121 -4.01 -4.17 14.37
C PHE A 121 -2.77 -3.66 13.63
N TYR A 122 -2.93 -2.89 12.53
CA TYR A 122 -1.78 -2.44 11.76
C TYR A 122 -0.80 -1.57 12.54
N LEU A 123 -1.24 -0.86 13.59
CA LEU A 123 -0.33 -0.04 14.39
C LEU A 123 0.68 -0.87 15.17
N ASP A 124 0.24 -2.02 15.68
CA ASP A 124 1.13 -2.94 16.37
C ASP A 124 2.01 -3.69 15.36
N ASP A 125 1.46 -4.08 14.20
CA ASP A 125 2.26 -4.67 13.13
C ASP A 125 3.34 -3.72 12.61
N PHE A 126 3.03 -2.44 12.40
CA PHE A 126 4.00 -1.44 11.97
C PHE A 126 5.06 -1.17 13.03
N ARG A 127 4.76 -1.43 14.32
CA ARG A 127 5.75 -1.35 15.40
C ARG A 127 6.69 -2.55 15.34
N ASP A 128 6.17 -3.74 15.06
CA ASP A 128 6.92 -5.00 15.03
C ASP A 128 7.71 -5.20 13.73
N ASP A 129 7.15 -4.76 12.60
CA ASP A 129 7.76 -4.75 11.26
C ASP A 129 7.53 -3.40 10.54
N PRO A 130 8.41 -2.41 10.76
CA PRO A 130 8.33 -1.11 10.10
C PRO A 130 8.44 -1.17 8.56
N GLN A 131 8.86 -2.30 8.00
CA GLN A 131 9.02 -2.51 6.56
C GLN A 131 7.79 -3.14 5.91
N MET A 132 6.70 -3.35 6.65
CA MET A 132 5.46 -3.84 6.06
C MET A 132 4.78 -2.76 5.20
N SER A 133 3.85 -3.20 4.35
CA SER A 133 2.89 -2.34 3.66
C SER A 133 1.47 -2.87 3.83
N VAL A 134 0.49 -1.96 3.80
CA VAL A 134 -0.93 -2.32 3.71
C VAL A 134 -1.41 -1.96 2.31
N GLY A 135 -1.74 -2.98 1.51
CA GLY A 135 -2.31 -2.78 0.18
C GLY A 135 -3.76 -2.34 0.27
N GLY A 136 -4.20 -1.52 -0.69
CA GLY A 136 -5.57 -1.06 -0.87
C GLY A 136 -6.19 -1.65 -2.14
N GLY A 137 -6.85 -0.79 -2.93
CA GLY A 137 -7.48 -1.18 -4.18
C GLY A 137 -6.51 -1.49 -5.32
N VAL A 138 -6.92 -2.40 -6.21
CA VAL A 138 -6.25 -2.72 -7.48
C VAL A 138 -7.14 -2.26 -8.62
N TYR A 139 -6.61 -1.44 -9.51
CA TYR A 139 -7.37 -0.77 -10.56
C TYR A 139 -6.75 -0.94 -11.94
N ASP A 140 -7.57 -1.06 -12.99
CA ASP A 140 -7.07 -0.98 -14.35
C ASP A 140 -6.44 0.40 -14.62
N LEU A 141 -5.38 0.44 -15.44
CA LEU A 141 -4.91 1.72 -15.95
C LEU A 141 -6.00 2.36 -16.83
N PRO A 142 -6.22 3.68 -16.73
CA PRO A 142 -7.06 4.39 -17.67
C PRO A 142 -6.57 4.11 -19.10
N LYS A 143 -7.46 3.65 -19.98
CA LYS A 143 -7.16 3.56 -21.41
C LYS A 143 -6.98 4.99 -21.92
N THR A 144 -5.76 5.33 -22.30
CA THR A 144 -5.42 6.57 -23.03
C THR A 144 -6.12 6.63 -24.38
#